data_AF-A0A8A3PFK8-F1
#
_entry.id   AF-A0A8A3PFK8-F1
#
_cell.length_a   1.000
_cell.length_b   1.000
_cell.length_c   1.000
_cell.angle_alpha   90.00
_cell.angle_beta   90.00
_cell.angle_gamma   90.00
#
_symmetry.space_group_name_H-M   'P 1'
#
loop_
_entity.id
_entity.type
_entity.pdbx_description
1 polymer ?
#
loop_
_entity_poly.entity_id
_entity_poly.type
_entity_poly.pdbx_seq_one_letter_code
_entity_poly.pdbx_strand_id
1 'polypeptide(L)'
;LLEYDFSYPVHNKRLHGTTGYPEYQLISLIVIATKLSQPFDDILRHPESNSDPTAARINWAKWQAIMTEKPGEGLKRGDEIKITDTDVFKMTGAQMDDWMNWYHKTWIDDRDHKISEQILELFPLPDIPPEATAGIVEPDPIGRVKEVHKTLTLQKPAARMDDAEPKDIIRPGEMYRRYRTIAELPASAKAFYEVAARNIGASLQKLVRGVFITEIQLEKWMLDERRKGLLDQEEGETGHKQSDQGKHDEDEGEGEGEGENEFEYEYDERDEDSPMKG
;
A
#
# COMPACT_ATOMS: atom_id res chain seq x y z
N LEU A 1 5.82 17.75 -1.18
CA LEU A 1 5.83 16.54 -2.03
C LEU A 1 4.41 16.01 -2.26
N LEU A 2 3.65 15.66 -1.22
CA LEU A 2 2.29 15.09 -1.36
C LEU A 2 1.23 15.72 -0.42
N GLU A 3 1.60 16.74 0.36
CA GLU A 3 0.69 17.44 1.30
C GLU A 3 -0.07 16.53 2.28
N TYR A 4 0.48 15.35 2.58
CA TYR A 4 -0.10 14.46 3.58
C TYR A 4 0.12 15.01 4.98
N ASP A 5 -0.98 15.18 5.72
CA ASP A 5 -0.99 15.57 7.13
C ASP A 5 -0.99 14.36 8.08
N PHE A 6 -1.07 13.13 7.54
CA PHE A 6 -1.19 11.84 8.24
C PHE A 6 -2.17 11.88 9.43
N SER A 7 -3.13 12.80 9.38
CA SER A 7 -4.02 13.09 10.47
C SER A 7 -5.37 12.49 10.16
N TYR A 8 -6.05 11.95 11.18
CA TYR A 8 -7.41 11.51 10.98
C TYR A 8 -8.30 12.73 10.72
N PRO A 9 -9.17 12.68 9.70
CA PRO A 9 -10.11 13.74 9.43
C PRO A 9 -11.01 13.91 10.64
N VAL A 10 -10.91 15.08 11.30
CA VAL A 10 -11.74 15.42 12.43
C VAL A 10 -13.15 15.74 11.90
N HIS A 11 -14.02 14.73 11.91
CA HIS A 11 -15.47 14.75 11.62
C HIS A 11 -15.94 15.56 10.37
N ASN A 12 -16.61 14.88 9.43
CA ASN A 12 -17.44 15.46 8.34
C ASN A 12 -16.74 16.14 7.15
N LYS A 13 -15.46 15.86 6.87
CA LYS A 13 -14.97 16.03 5.49
C LYS A 13 -15.30 14.76 4.72
N ARG A 14 -16.07 14.85 3.63
CA ARG A 14 -16.27 13.72 2.70
C ARG A 14 -14.87 13.23 2.31
N LEU A 15 -14.51 12.04 2.78
CA LEU A 15 -13.25 11.43 2.42
C LEU A 15 -13.34 11.08 0.95
N HIS A 16 -12.65 11.84 0.11
CA HIS A 16 -12.54 11.53 -1.31
C HIS A 16 -11.67 10.27 -1.46
N GLY A 17 -12.35 9.12 -1.45
CA GLY A 17 -11.76 7.82 -1.74
C GLY A 17 -10.78 7.28 -0.69
N THR A 18 -10.01 6.27 -1.11
CA THR A 18 -9.05 5.54 -0.27
C THR A 18 -7.86 6.37 0.19
N THR A 19 -7.58 7.51 -0.44
CA THR A 19 -6.45 8.39 -0.13
C THR A 19 -6.69 9.33 1.05
N GLY A 20 -7.92 9.40 1.58
CA GLY A 20 -8.25 10.25 2.73
C GLY A 20 -7.85 9.67 4.09
N TYR A 21 -7.44 8.41 4.14
CA TYR A 21 -7.04 7.74 5.38
C TYR A 21 -5.51 7.72 5.53
N PRO A 22 -4.96 8.13 6.69
CA PRO A 22 -3.51 8.19 6.88
C PRO A 22 -2.82 6.84 6.77
N GLU A 23 -3.51 5.74 7.12
CA GLU A 23 -3.00 4.38 7.00
C GLU A 23 -2.85 3.96 5.54
N TYR A 24 -3.81 4.34 4.69
CA TYR A 24 -3.75 4.10 3.25
C TYR A 24 -2.63 4.91 2.60
N GLN A 25 -2.45 6.18 3.00
CA GLN A 25 -1.34 7.02 2.53
C GLN A 25 0.00 6.39 2.91
N LEU A 26 0.15 6.02 4.19
CA LEU A 26 1.39 5.44 4.72
C LEU A 26 1.74 4.12 4.04
N ILE A 27 0.79 3.18 3.94
CA ILE A 27 1.06 1.90 3.31
C ILE A 27 1.37 2.06 1.82
N SER A 28 0.74 3.02 1.15
CA SER A 28 1.01 3.27 -0.28
C SER A 28 2.44 3.77 -0.48
N LEU A 29 2.91 4.66 0.39
CA LEU A 29 4.31 5.11 0.39
C LEU A 29 5.28 3.97 0.71
N ILE A 30 4.96 3.10 1.67
CA ILE A 30 5.78 1.92 2.00
C ILE A 30 5.89 0.99 0.78
N VAL A 31 4.78 0.74 0.09
CA VAL A 31 4.74 -0.08 -1.13
C VAL A 31 5.60 0.55 -2.23
N ILE A 32 5.49 1.85 -2.47
CA ILE A 32 6.30 2.57 -3.47
C ILE A 32 7.78 2.52 -3.11
N ALA A 33 8.15 2.82 -1.86
CA ALA A 33 9.52 2.76 -1.38
C ALA A 33 10.10 1.34 -1.51
N THR A 34 9.29 0.32 -1.24
CA THR A 34 9.67 -1.09 -1.45
C THR A 34 9.88 -1.37 -2.93
N LYS A 35 9.00 -0.90 -3.83
CA LYS A 35 9.17 -1.08 -5.28
C LYS A 35 10.42 -0.39 -5.83
N LEU A 36 10.75 0.80 -5.30
CA LEU A 36 11.93 1.56 -5.73
C LEU A 36 13.24 0.91 -5.26
N SER A 37 13.27 0.43 -4.02
CA SER A 37 14.46 -0.19 -3.43
C SER A 37 14.63 -1.67 -3.82
N GLN A 38 13.51 -2.40 -3.90
CA GLN A 38 13.44 -3.85 -4.06
C GLN A 38 12.30 -4.18 -5.04
N PRO A 39 12.53 -4.04 -6.36
CA PRO A 39 11.49 -4.33 -7.33
C PRO A 39 11.11 -5.81 -7.32
N PHE A 40 9.85 -6.10 -7.68
CA PHE A 40 9.28 -7.46 -7.73
C PHE A 40 9.59 -8.19 -9.04
N ASP A 41 10.67 -7.82 -9.72
CA ASP A 41 11.07 -8.36 -11.02
C ASP A 41 12.39 -9.14 -10.92
N ASP A 42 12.69 -9.87 -12.01
CA ASP A 42 13.90 -10.67 -12.14
C ASP A 42 15.08 -9.88 -12.74
N ILE A 43 14.88 -8.59 -13.03
CA ILE A 43 15.89 -7.73 -13.65
C ILE A 43 17.03 -7.45 -12.66
N LEU A 44 18.27 -7.65 -13.10
CA LEU A 44 19.47 -7.37 -12.31
C LEU A 44 19.79 -5.88 -12.38
N ARG A 45 19.70 -5.22 -11.22
CA ARG A 45 20.11 -3.83 -11.02
C ARG A 45 21.37 -3.80 -10.18
N HIS A 46 22.30 -2.90 -10.50
CA HIS A 46 23.59 -2.82 -9.80
C HIS A 46 23.69 -1.53 -8.98
N PRO A 47 23.86 -1.64 -7.65
CA PRO A 47 24.04 -0.47 -6.80
C PRO A 47 25.34 0.26 -7.16
N GLU A 48 25.41 1.54 -6.83
CA GLU A 48 26.61 2.34 -7.07
C GLU A 48 27.72 2.06 -6.04
N SER A 49 27.32 1.76 -4.79
CA SER A 49 28.23 1.55 -3.67
C SER A 49 27.79 0.36 -2.81
N ASN A 50 28.73 -0.23 -2.07
CA ASN A 50 28.44 -1.22 -1.03
C ASN A 50 27.66 -0.63 0.16
N SER A 51 27.63 0.70 0.30
CA SER A 51 26.85 1.40 1.32
C SER A 51 25.39 1.66 0.92
N ASP A 52 25.01 1.33 -0.31
CA ASP A 52 23.66 1.51 -0.82
C ASP A 52 22.70 0.50 -0.15
N PRO A 53 21.55 0.92 0.40
CA PRO A 53 20.54 0.01 0.95
C PRO A 53 20.04 -1.04 -0.05
N THR A 54 20.17 -0.79 -1.35
CA THR A 54 19.78 -1.73 -2.41
C THR A 54 20.82 -2.82 -2.68
N ALA A 55 22.01 -2.75 -2.07
CA ALA A 55 23.03 -3.79 -2.21
C ALA A 55 22.59 -5.15 -1.65
N ALA A 56 21.69 -5.17 -0.66
CA ALA A 56 21.05 -6.39 -0.20
C ALA A 56 19.72 -6.58 -0.93
N ARG A 57 19.64 -7.55 -1.85
CA ARG A 57 18.41 -7.86 -2.59
C ARG A 57 17.54 -8.88 -1.84
N ILE A 58 16.24 -8.62 -1.79
CA ILE A 58 15.25 -9.56 -1.25
C ILE A 58 15.01 -10.72 -2.23
N ASN A 59 15.05 -11.96 -1.72
CA ASN A 59 14.56 -13.12 -2.46
C ASN A 59 13.04 -13.23 -2.28
N TRP A 60 12.29 -12.70 -3.23
CA TRP A 60 10.82 -12.61 -3.16
C TRP A 60 10.10 -13.96 -3.08
N ALA A 61 10.64 -15.02 -3.70
CA ALA A 61 10.07 -16.36 -3.60
C ALA A 61 10.20 -16.94 -2.18
N LYS A 62 11.38 -16.79 -1.56
CA LYS A 62 11.60 -17.20 -0.16
C LYS A 62 10.82 -16.31 0.81
N TRP A 63 10.79 -15.01 0.55
CA TRP A 63 9.99 -14.05 1.32
C TRP A 63 8.52 -14.47 1.34
N GLN A 64 7.94 -14.81 0.17
CA GLN A 64 6.56 -15.25 0.07
C GLN A 64 6.32 -16.54 0.89
N ALA A 65 7.25 -17.49 0.86
CA ALA A 65 7.13 -18.72 1.64
C ALA A 65 7.19 -18.49 3.17
N ILE A 66 7.96 -17.50 3.63
CA ILE A 66 8.03 -17.12 5.06
C ILE A 66 6.81 -16.28 5.47
N MET A 67 6.30 -15.44 4.56
CA MET A 67 5.23 -14.51 4.86
C MET A 67 3.83 -15.11 4.73
N THR A 68 3.66 -16.10 3.86
CA THR A 68 2.39 -16.81 3.72
C THR A 68 2.28 -17.85 4.81
N GLU A 69 1.36 -17.65 5.76
CA GLU A 69 1.04 -18.65 6.78
C GLU A 69 0.60 -19.95 6.09
N LYS A 70 1.18 -21.08 6.51
CA LYS A 70 0.67 -22.39 6.12
C LYS A 70 -0.78 -22.48 6.61
N PRO A 71 -1.73 -22.99 5.82
CA PRO A 71 -3.08 -23.23 6.32
C PRO A 71 -2.93 -24.17 7.52
N GLY A 72 -3.26 -23.67 8.72
CA GLY A 72 -3.43 -24.52 9.88
C GLY A 72 -4.55 -25.51 9.64
N GLU A 73 -4.60 -26.57 10.44
CA GLU A 73 -5.65 -27.59 10.37
C GLU A 73 -7.04 -27.03 10.78
N GLY A 74 -7.05 -25.84 11.41
CA GLY A 74 -8.23 -25.13 11.89
C GLY A 74 -8.69 -23.96 11.01
N LEU A 75 -9.68 -23.22 11.50
CA LEU A 75 -10.18 -22.01 10.84
C LEU A 75 -9.17 -20.87 11.00
N LYS A 76 -9.10 -20.00 9.98
CA LYS A 76 -8.36 -18.74 10.12
C LYS A 76 -9.17 -17.81 11.00
N ARG A 77 -8.52 -17.26 12.03
CA ARG A 77 -9.14 -16.27 12.91
C ARG A 77 -9.62 -15.04 12.13
N GLY A 78 -10.88 -14.67 12.31
CA GLY A 78 -11.62 -13.65 11.57
C GLY A 78 -12.40 -14.17 10.36
N ASP A 79 -12.16 -15.41 9.90
CA ASP A 79 -13.00 -16.03 8.86
C ASP A 79 -14.23 -16.74 9.46
N GLU A 80 -14.30 -16.91 10.79
CA GLU A 80 -15.44 -17.56 11.46
C GLU A 80 -16.75 -16.80 11.24
N ILE A 81 -16.69 -15.47 11.11
CA ILE A 81 -17.86 -14.61 10.86
C ILE A 81 -18.40 -14.75 9.43
N LYS A 82 -17.60 -15.24 8.48
CA LYS A 82 -17.98 -15.37 7.06
C LYS A 82 -18.59 -16.73 6.74
N ILE A 83 -18.61 -17.64 7.72
CA ILE A 83 -19.14 -19.00 7.56
C ILE A 83 -20.64 -18.94 7.31
N THR A 84 -21.07 -19.59 6.23
CA THR A 84 -22.50 -19.80 5.93
C THR A 84 -22.95 -21.18 6.38
N ASP A 85 -24.27 -21.37 6.56
CA ASP A 85 -24.87 -22.67 6.91
C ASP A 85 -24.42 -23.80 5.98
N THR A 86 -24.15 -23.50 4.70
CA THR A 86 -23.70 -24.49 3.72
C THR A 86 -22.24 -24.90 3.89
N ASP A 87 -21.42 -24.04 4.48
CA ASP A 87 -19.99 -24.28 4.71
C ASP A 87 -19.77 -25.15 5.96
N VAL A 88 -20.68 -25.07 6.95
CA VAL A 88 -20.66 -25.91 8.16
C VAL A 88 -20.61 -27.40 7.80
N PHE A 89 -21.31 -27.82 6.74
CA PHE A 89 -21.32 -29.21 6.28
C PHE A 89 -20.01 -29.69 5.65
N LYS A 90 -19.09 -28.78 5.29
CA LYS A 90 -17.81 -29.11 4.63
C LYS A 90 -16.61 -28.98 5.57
N MET A 91 -16.83 -28.58 6.82
CA MET A 91 -15.77 -28.35 7.79
C MET A 91 -15.18 -29.65 8.31
N THR A 92 -13.88 -29.60 8.62
CA THR A 92 -13.24 -30.63 9.42
C THR A 92 -13.68 -30.52 10.88
N GLY A 93 -13.53 -31.59 11.67
CA GLY A 93 -13.86 -31.56 13.10
C GLY A 93 -13.15 -30.43 13.84
N ALA A 94 -11.87 -30.20 13.56
CA ALA A 94 -11.10 -29.09 14.14
C ALA A 94 -11.66 -27.71 13.76
N GLN A 95 -12.06 -27.51 12.49
CA GLN A 95 -12.68 -26.27 12.04
C GLN A 95 -14.05 -26.04 12.71
N MET A 96 -14.82 -27.10 12.90
CA MET A 96 -16.10 -27.00 13.59
C MET A 96 -15.92 -26.66 15.08
N ASP A 97 -14.93 -27.25 15.75
CA ASP A 97 -14.59 -26.92 17.13
C ASP A 97 -14.16 -25.44 17.26
N ASP A 98 -13.31 -24.95 16.34
CA ASP A 98 -12.91 -23.53 16.29
C ASP A 98 -14.10 -22.60 16.11
N TRP A 99 -15.03 -22.93 15.20
CA TRP A 99 -16.23 -22.15 14.96
C TRP A 99 -17.17 -22.13 16.18
N MET A 100 -17.38 -23.28 16.81
CA MET A 100 -18.20 -23.39 18.02
C MET A 100 -17.60 -22.60 19.19
N ASN A 101 -16.27 -22.61 19.32
CA ASN A 101 -15.56 -21.81 20.32
C ASN A 101 -15.72 -20.30 20.06
N TRP A 102 -15.61 -19.86 18.81
CA TRP A 102 -15.86 -18.47 18.43
C TRP A 102 -17.31 -18.06 18.66
N TYR A 103 -18.28 -18.92 18.30
CA TYR A 103 -19.70 -18.66 18.49
C TYR A 103 -20.06 -18.51 19.97
N HIS A 104 -19.57 -19.42 20.81
CA HIS A 104 -19.73 -19.33 22.26
C HIS A 104 -19.19 -17.98 22.79
N LYS A 105 -17.98 -17.58 22.41
CA LYS A 105 -17.40 -16.29 22.87
C LYS A 105 -18.12 -15.04 22.35
N THR A 106 -18.71 -15.09 21.16
CA THR A 106 -19.23 -13.89 20.47
C THR A 106 -20.73 -13.69 20.67
N TRP A 107 -21.49 -14.78 20.76
CA TRP A 107 -22.96 -14.75 20.72
C TRP A 107 -23.64 -15.27 21.98
N ILE A 108 -22.93 -15.99 22.85
CA ILE A 108 -23.44 -16.35 24.18
C ILE A 108 -23.01 -15.22 25.12
N ASP A 109 -23.86 -14.21 25.26
CA ASP A 109 -23.71 -13.20 26.32
C ASP A 109 -24.30 -13.80 27.60
N ASP A 110 -23.44 -14.11 28.58
CA ASP A 110 -23.81 -14.66 29.89
C ASP A 110 -24.84 -13.81 30.66
N ARG A 111 -25.18 -12.63 30.15
CA ARG A 111 -26.02 -11.63 30.79
C ARG A 111 -27.51 -11.72 30.46
N ASP A 112 -27.92 -12.42 29.40
CA ASP A 112 -29.34 -12.47 28.96
C ASP A 112 -29.76 -13.89 28.49
N HIS A 113 -29.83 -14.83 29.44
CA HIS A 113 -30.36 -16.16 29.17
C HIS A 113 -31.88 -16.14 28.98
N LYS A 114 -32.36 -16.25 27.73
CA LYS A 114 -33.78 -16.49 27.41
C LYS A 114 -34.27 -17.89 27.82
N ILE A 115 -33.34 -18.78 28.14
CA ILE A 115 -33.58 -20.18 28.54
C ILE A 115 -33.49 -20.24 30.06
N SER A 116 -34.36 -21.02 30.71
CA SER A 116 -34.35 -21.14 32.17
C SER A 116 -33.03 -21.73 32.65
N GLU A 117 -32.47 -21.17 33.73
CA GLU A 117 -31.22 -21.62 34.37
C GLU A 117 -31.24 -23.13 34.66
N GLN A 118 -32.41 -23.68 35.00
CA GLN A 118 -32.62 -25.11 35.22
C GLN A 118 -32.28 -26.00 34.01
N ILE A 119 -32.45 -25.50 32.78
CA ILE A 119 -32.08 -26.24 31.56
C ILE A 119 -30.59 -26.11 31.29
N LEU A 120 -29.99 -24.96 31.60
CA LEU A 120 -28.55 -24.72 31.46
C LEU A 120 -27.75 -25.59 32.45
N GLU A 121 -28.26 -25.80 33.67
CA GLU A 121 -27.67 -26.71 34.65
C GLU A 121 -27.62 -28.18 34.17
N LEU A 122 -28.53 -28.59 33.28
CA LEU A 122 -28.54 -29.94 32.71
C LEU A 122 -27.47 -30.12 31.62
N PHE A 123 -27.00 -29.04 31.02
CA PHE A 123 -26.00 -29.03 29.96
C PHE A 123 -24.91 -27.99 30.27
N PRO A 124 -24.09 -28.23 31.31
CA PRO A 124 -23.05 -27.30 31.69
C PRO A 124 -22.07 -27.12 30.53
N LEU A 125 -21.95 -25.87 30.06
CA LEU A 125 -20.97 -25.54 29.04
C LEU A 125 -19.57 -25.61 29.66
N PRO A 126 -18.60 -26.23 28.98
CA PRO A 126 -17.22 -26.19 29.44
C PRO A 126 -16.75 -24.73 29.43
N ASP A 127 -16.09 -24.29 30.50
CA ASP A 127 -15.34 -23.03 30.51
C ASP A 127 -14.29 -23.13 29.41
N ILE A 128 -14.57 -22.48 28.27
CA ILE A 128 -13.57 -22.33 27.22
C ILE A 128 -12.51 -21.45 27.84
N PRO A 129 -11.26 -21.93 28.02
CA PRO A 129 -10.19 -21.08 28.47
C PRO A 129 -10.23 -19.85 27.58
N PRO A 130 -10.13 -18.61 28.12
CA PRO A 130 -9.89 -17.47 27.26
C PRO A 130 -8.67 -17.90 26.46
N GLU A 131 -8.85 -18.14 25.16
CA GLU A 131 -7.73 -18.46 24.29
C GLU A 131 -6.79 -17.32 24.62
N ALA A 132 -5.65 -17.69 25.22
CA ALA A 132 -4.62 -16.73 25.44
C ALA A 132 -4.53 -15.99 24.11
N THR A 133 -4.35 -14.69 24.17
CA THR A 133 -3.89 -13.87 23.07
C THR A 133 -2.59 -14.41 22.40
N ALA A 134 -2.23 -15.68 22.58
CA ALA A 134 -1.29 -16.50 21.84
C ALA A 134 -1.48 -16.46 20.32
N GLY A 135 -2.67 -16.13 19.81
CA GLY A 135 -2.88 -15.83 18.39
C GLY A 135 -2.74 -14.35 17.99
N ILE A 136 -2.67 -13.41 18.95
CA ILE A 136 -2.30 -12.00 18.69
C ILE A 136 -0.77 -11.84 18.70
N VAL A 137 -0.04 -12.84 19.22
CA VAL A 137 1.37 -12.96 18.91
C VAL A 137 1.45 -13.37 17.44
N GLU A 138 1.37 -12.37 16.55
CA GLU A 138 2.00 -12.43 15.25
C GLU A 138 3.32 -13.21 15.42
N PRO A 139 3.61 -14.19 14.56
CA PRO A 139 4.82 -14.99 14.73
C PRO A 139 5.97 -14.02 14.91
N ASP A 140 6.72 -14.16 16.02
CA ASP A 140 7.69 -13.17 16.53
C ASP A 140 8.19 -12.29 15.38
N PRO A 141 7.70 -11.04 15.25
CA PRO A 141 7.94 -10.25 14.04
C PRO A 141 9.45 -10.09 13.82
N ILE A 142 10.21 -10.05 14.91
CA ILE A 142 11.67 -10.01 14.90
C ILE A 142 12.26 -11.34 14.39
N GLY A 143 11.73 -12.48 14.84
CA GLY A 143 12.09 -13.81 14.36
C GLY A 143 11.86 -14.00 12.87
N ARG A 144 10.69 -13.59 12.35
CA ARG A 144 10.37 -13.64 10.92
C ARG A 144 11.28 -12.74 10.09
N VAL A 145 11.52 -11.50 10.57
CA VAL A 145 12.44 -10.57 9.91
C VAL A 145 13.85 -11.14 9.86
N LYS A 146 14.33 -11.78 10.94
CA LYS A 146 15.62 -12.49 10.95
C LYS A 146 15.66 -13.62 9.93
N GLU A 147 14.57 -14.35 9.76
CA GLU A 147 14.48 -15.42 8.74
C GLU A 147 14.56 -14.84 7.33
N VAL A 148 13.81 -13.77 7.04
CA VAL A 148 13.89 -13.05 5.76
C VAL A 148 15.31 -12.51 5.54
N HIS A 149 15.95 -11.92 6.55
CA HIS A 149 17.31 -11.38 6.46
C HIS A 149 18.34 -12.44 6.08
N LYS A 150 18.19 -13.67 6.57
CA LYS A 150 19.06 -14.80 6.19
C LYS A 150 18.92 -15.18 4.70
N THR A 151 17.81 -14.82 4.07
CA THR A 151 17.54 -15.13 2.66
C THR A 151 17.98 -14.04 1.68
N LEU A 152 18.48 -12.91 2.19
CA LEU A 152 18.95 -11.80 1.36
C LEU A 152 20.16 -12.21 0.52
N THR A 153 20.18 -11.73 -0.72
CA THR A 153 21.27 -11.95 -1.66
C THR A 153 22.05 -10.66 -1.87
N LEU A 154 23.35 -10.68 -1.60
CA LEU A 154 24.22 -9.51 -1.80
C LEU A 154 24.50 -9.31 -3.29
N GLN A 155 24.21 -8.11 -3.79
CA GLN A 155 24.56 -7.66 -5.13
C GLN A 155 25.93 -6.98 -5.10
N LYS A 156 26.72 -7.21 -6.15
CA LYS A 156 28.01 -6.55 -6.31
C LYS A 156 27.78 -5.16 -6.92
N PRO A 157 28.33 -4.08 -6.32
CA PRO A 157 28.28 -2.76 -6.93
C PRO A 157 29.00 -2.74 -8.26
N ALA A 158 28.45 -1.97 -9.20
CA ALA A 158 29.10 -1.66 -10.45
C ALA A 158 29.50 -0.18 -10.42
N ALA A 159 30.79 0.07 -10.20
CA ALA A 159 31.35 1.41 -10.27
C ALA A 159 31.13 2.00 -11.67
N ARG A 160 30.80 3.30 -11.72
CA ARG A 160 30.77 4.07 -12.95
C ARG A 160 32.20 4.07 -13.51
N MET A 161 32.43 3.38 -14.64
CA MET A 161 33.67 3.53 -15.39
C MET A 161 33.44 4.64 -16.40
N ASP A 162 34.10 5.78 -16.24
CA ASP A 162 33.92 6.95 -17.09
C ASP A 162 34.51 6.79 -18.50
N ASP A 163 35.28 5.71 -18.75
CA ASP A 163 36.18 5.64 -19.92
C ASP A 163 35.91 4.46 -20.89
N ALA A 164 34.83 3.69 -20.71
CA ALA A 164 34.48 2.61 -21.64
C ALA A 164 32.99 2.66 -21.96
N GLU A 165 32.66 2.60 -23.26
CA GLU A 165 31.33 2.39 -23.87
C GLU A 165 30.22 2.09 -22.84
N PRO A 166 29.14 2.88 -22.77
CA PRO A 166 28.14 2.76 -21.73
C PRO A 166 27.57 1.34 -21.73
N LYS A 167 28.08 0.49 -20.84
CA LYS A 167 27.37 -0.73 -20.48
C LYS A 167 26.06 -0.23 -19.90
N ASP A 168 24.96 -0.73 -20.46
CA ASP A 168 23.59 -0.42 -20.04
C ASP A 168 23.39 -0.98 -18.61
N ILE A 169 23.98 -0.31 -17.63
CA ILE A 169 23.95 -0.69 -16.22
C ILE A 169 22.68 -0.10 -15.65
N ILE A 170 21.65 -0.95 -15.51
CA ILE A 170 20.38 -0.55 -14.91
C ILE A 170 20.60 -0.31 -13.42
N ARG A 171 20.23 0.88 -12.96
CA ARG A 171 20.37 1.30 -11.55
C ARG A 171 19.13 0.95 -10.73
N PRO A 172 19.28 0.74 -9.41
CA PRO A 172 18.15 0.67 -8.49
C PRO A 172 17.24 1.90 -8.64
N GLY A 173 15.93 1.68 -8.77
CA GLY A 173 14.96 2.73 -9.07
C GLY A 173 14.68 2.97 -10.57
N GLU A 174 15.56 2.54 -11.48
CA GLU A 174 15.29 2.58 -12.92
C GLU A 174 14.36 1.43 -13.35
N MET A 175 13.67 1.63 -14.48
CA MET A 175 12.67 0.70 -14.99
C MET A 175 11.53 0.44 -13.99
N TYR A 176 11.08 1.50 -13.31
CA TYR A 176 9.97 1.43 -12.36
C TYR A 176 8.66 1.02 -13.06
N ARG A 177 8.08 -0.11 -12.64
CA ARG A 177 6.82 -0.61 -13.19
C ARG A 177 5.63 -0.20 -12.32
N ARG A 178 4.62 0.42 -12.93
CA ARG A 178 3.32 0.72 -12.29
C ARG A 178 2.35 -0.44 -12.50
N TYR A 179 1.53 -0.70 -11.49
CA TYR A 179 0.50 -1.74 -11.54
C TYR A 179 -0.86 -1.05 -11.40
N ARG A 180 -1.71 -1.15 -12.42
CA ARG A 180 -3.06 -0.56 -12.42
C ARG A 180 -4.10 -1.53 -11.92
N THR A 181 -3.91 -2.81 -12.23
CA THR A 181 -4.88 -3.87 -11.97
C THR A 181 -4.24 -5.04 -11.24
N ILE A 182 -5.07 -5.86 -10.60
CA ILE A 182 -4.60 -7.05 -9.88
C ILE A 182 -3.96 -8.06 -10.83
N ALA A 183 -4.41 -8.12 -12.09
CA ALA A 183 -3.90 -9.03 -13.10
C ALA A 183 -2.46 -8.72 -13.53
N GLU A 184 -2.00 -7.48 -13.34
CA GLU A 184 -0.64 -7.06 -13.69
C GLU A 184 0.40 -7.40 -12.61
N LEU A 185 -0.03 -7.80 -11.41
CA LEU A 185 0.85 -8.10 -10.29
C LEU A 185 1.51 -9.48 -10.46
N PRO A 186 2.86 -9.56 -10.43
CA PRO A 186 3.56 -10.82 -10.24
C PRO A 186 3.10 -11.53 -8.96
N ALA A 187 3.23 -12.85 -8.90
CA ALA A 187 2.80 -13.65 -7.75
C ALA A 187 3.37 -13.14 -6.42
N SER A 188 4.66 -12.77 -6.39
CA SER A 188 5.29 -12.22 -5.20
C SER A 188 4.83 -10.81 -4.84
N ALA A 189 4.55 -9.97 -5.85
CA ALA A 189 3.97 -8.65 -5.63
C ALA A 189 2.54 -8.78 -5.07
N LYS A 190 1.74 -9.70 -5.61
CA LYS A 190 0.39 -9.98 -5.12
C LYS A 190 0.42 -10.40 -3.65
N ALA A 191 1.29 -11.33 -3.27
CA ALA A 191 1.45 -11.75 -1.88
C ALA A 191 1.86 -10.58 -0.96
N PHE A 192 2.78 -9.71 -1.43
CA PHE A 192 3.16 -8.52 -0.68
C PHE A 192 2.00 -7.53 -0.48
N TYR A 193 1.26 -7.23 -1.54
CA TYR A 193 0.11 -6.35 -1.47
C TYR A 193 -1.01 -6.95 -0.61
N GLU A 194 -1.21 -8.27 -0.62
CA GLU A 194 -2.19 -8.93 0.26
C GLU A 194 -1.81 -8.80 1.74
N VAL A 195 -0.55 -9.00 2.10
CA VAL A 195 -0.07 -8.79 3.48
C VAL A 195 -0.21 -7.33 3.89
N ALA A 196 0.17 -6.39 3.01
CA ALA A 196 0.03 -4.96 3.25
C ALA A 196 -1.44 -4.55 3.43
N ALA A 197 -2.34 -5.05 2.57
CA ALA A 197 -3.76 -4.77 2.65
C ALA A 197 -4.39 -5.35 3.92
N ARG A 198 -3.99 -6.57 4.32
CA ARG A 198 -4.41 -7.21 5.58
C ARG A 198 -4.04 -6.36 6.79
N ASN A 199 -2.84 -5.79 6.82
CA ASN A 199 -2.37 -4.97 7.95
C ASN A 199 -3.16 -3.67 8.14
N ILE A 200 -3.74 -3.12 7.06
CA ILE A 200 -4.57 -1.91 7.12
C ILE A 200 -6.08 -2.17 7.02
N GLY A 201 -6.50 -3.44 7.06
CA GLY A 201 -7.92 -3.82 6.94
C GLY A 201 -8.56 -3.47 5.59
N ALA A 202 -7.77 -3.43 4.52
CA ALA A 202 -8.21 -3.06 3.18
C ALA A 202 -8.39 -4.28 2.27
N SER A 203 -9.21 -4.14 1.24
CA SER A 203 -9.19 -5.10 0.12
C SER A 203 -7.94 -4.88 -0.74
N LEU A 204 -7.39 -5.95 -1.30
CA LEU A 204 -6.28 -5.89 -2.27
C LEU A 204 -6.53 -4.88 -3.41
N GLN A 205 -7.75 -4.87 -3.95
CA GLN A 205 -8.13 -3.96 -5.04
C GLN A 205 -8.03 -2.48 -4.67
N LYS A 206 -8.52 -2.12 -3.47
CA LYS A 206 -8.43 -0.75 -2.93
C LYS A 206 -6.98 -0.33 -2.75
N LEU A 207 -6.12 -1.22 -2.24
CA LEU A 207 -4.70 -0.91 -2.05
C LEU A 207 -3.98 -0.68 -3.39
N VAL A 208 -4.19 -1.56 -4.39
CA VAL A 208 -3.58 -1.40 -5.73
C VAL A 208 -3.97 -0.07 -6.36
N ARG A 209 -5.27 0.29 -6.29
CA ARG A 209 -5.76 1.58 -6.77
C ARG A 209 -5.15 2.75 -6.00
N GLY A 210 -5.09 2.66 -4.66
CA GLY A 210 -4.49 3.69 -3.81
C GLY A 210 -3.04 3.96 -4.19
N VAL A 211 -2.22 2.90 -4.28
CA VAL A 211 -0.81 2.99 -4.69
C VAL A 211 -0.68 3.65 -6.06
N PHE A 212 -1.48 3.25 -7.05
CA PHE A 212 -1.45 3.84 -8.38
C PHE A 212 -1.79 5.33 -8.38
N ILE A 213 -2.78 5.77 -7.60
CA ILE A 213 -3.13 7.19 -7.46
C ILE A 213 -1.96 7.96 -6.83
N THR A 214 -1.35 7.43 -5.77
CA THR A 214 -0.20 8.07 -5.12
C THR A 214 1.02 8.15 -6.05
N GLU A 215 1.22 7.16 -6.93
CA GLU A 215 2.27 7.19 -7.96
C GLU A 215 2.04 8.31 -8.98
N ILE A 216 0.79 8.50 -9.42
CA ILE A 216 0.42 9.60 -10.33
C ILE A 216 0.65 10.95 -9.67
N GLN A 217 0.24 11.12 -8.42
CA GLN A 217 0.45 12.37 -7.68
C GLN A 217 1.94 12.70 -7.54
N LEU A 218 2.77 11.69 -7.24
CA LEU A 218 4.21 11.86 -7.16
C LEU A 218 4.83 12.25 -8.51
N GLU A 219 4.40 11.62 -9.60
CA GLU A 219 4.85 11.98 -10.95
C GLU A 219 4.45 13.41 -11.32
N LYS A 220 3.20 13.80 -11.06
CA LYS A 220 2.73 15.16 -11.30
C LYS A 220 3.59 16.16 -10.53
N TRP A 221 3.82 15.91 -9.24
CA TRP A 221 4.68 16.74 -8.42
C TRP A 221 6.11 16.85 -8.99
N MET A 222 6.71 15.74 -9.42
CA MET A 222 8.05 15.76 -10.04
C MET A 222 8.09 16.56 -11.35
N LEU A 223 7.05 16.47 -12.18
CA LEU A 223 6.95 17.23 -13.42
C LEU A 223 6.76 18.73 -13.16
N ASP A 224 5.92 19.09 -12.19
CA ASP A 224 5.70 20.48 -11.79
C ASP A 224 6.98 21.09 -11.20
N GLU A 225 7.72 20.33 -10.38
CA GLU A 225 9.01 20.76 -9.83
C GLU A 225 10.05 20.98 -10.94
N ARG A 226 10.13 20.06 -11.91
CA ARG A 226 11.02 20.23 -13.07
C ARG A 226 10.65 21.45 -13.90
N ARG A 227 9.36 21.75 -14.05
CA ARG A 227 8.88 22.95 -14.77
C ARG A 227 9.30 24.22 -14.04
N LYS A 228 9.15 24.27 -12.71
CA LYS A 228 9.61 25.42 -11.91
C LYS A 228 11.11 25.66 -12.06
N GLY A 229 11.93 24.61 -11.98
CA GLY A 229 13.38 24.74 -12.15
C GLY A 229 13.82 25.25 -13.53
N LEU A 230 13.03 25.01 -14.58
CA LEU A 230 13.28 25.57 -15.92
C LEU A 230 12.89 27.05 -15.99
N LEU A 231 11.76 27.43 -15.39
CA LEU A 231 11.31 28.82 -15.32
C LEU A 231 12.30 29.68 -14.50
N ASP A 232 12.81 29.16 -13.38
CA ASP A 232 13.83 29.84 -12.56
C ASP A 232 15.16 30.00 -13.32
N GLN A 233 15.51 29.09 -14.24
CA GLN A 233 16.68 29.23 -15.12
C GLN A 233 16.45 30.28 -16.22
N GLU A 234 15.25 30.34 -16.81
CA GLU A 234 14.89 31.34 -17.82
C GLU A 234 14.81 32.76 -17.22
N GLU A 235 14.32 32.91 -15.99
CA GLU A 235 14.33 34.19 -15.24
C GLU A 235 15.75 34.61 -14.81
N GLY A 236 16.63 33.64 -14.50
CA GLY A 236 18.05 33.90 -14.21
C GLY A 236 18.86 34.32 -15.46
N GLU A 237 18.57 33.76 -16.63
CA GLU A 237 19.21 34.13 -17.89
C GLU A 237 18.69 35.44 -18.49
N THR A 238 17.41 35.76 -18.29
CA THR A 238 16.83 37.06 -18.68
C THR A 238 17.29 38.19 -17.76
N GLY A 239 17.51 37.93 -16.47
CA GLY A 239 18.14 38.86 -15.53
C GLY A 239 19.62 39.14 -15.81
N HIS A 240 20.36 38.20 -16.43
CA HIS A 240 21.76 38.43 -16.83
C HIS A 240 21.91 39.17 -18.17
N LYS A 241 20.86 39.22 -19.00
CA LYS A 241 20.85 40.02 -20.24
C LYS A 241 20.35 41.45 -20.05
N GLN A 242 19.64 41.75 -18.97
CA GLN A 242 19.16 43.11 -18.67
C GLN A 242 20.20 44.03 -18.00
N SER A 243 21.36 43.52 -17.58
CA SER A 243 22.40 44.36 -16.94
C SER A 243 23.41 45.00 -17.91
N ASP A 244 23.31 44.77 -19.23
CA ASP A 244 24.21 45.37 -20.24
C ASP A 244 23.50 46.25 -21.29
N GLN A 245 22.33 46.80 -20.97
CA GLN A 245 21.73 47.84 -21.83
C GLN A 245 20.80 48.76 -21.04
N GLY A 246 21.41 49.73 -20.35
CA GLY A 246 20.70 50.91 -19.86
C GLY A 246 21.01 52.10 -20.76
N LYS A 247 20.02 52.58 -21.54
CA LYS A 247 19.44 53.94 -21.44
C LYS A 247 18.61 54.36 -22.68
N HIS A 248 17.53 55.11 -22.36
CA HIS A 248 16.56 55.86 -23.20
C HIS A 248 15.47 55.01 -23.88
N ASP A 249 14.18 55.37 -23.88
CA ASP A 249 13.37 56.37 -23.20
C ASP A 249 11.90 55.89 -23.31
N GLU A 250 11.04 56.47 -22.47
CA GLU A 250 9.60 56.27 -22.29
C GLU A 250 8.77 56.33 -23.58
N ASP A 251 7.75 55.48 -23.73
CA ASP A 251 6.40 55.92 -24.13
C ASP A 251 5.30 54.90 -23.79
N GLU A 252 4.11 55.43 -23.52
CA GLU A 252 2.92 54.80 -22.95
C GLU A 252 2.14 53.91 -23.94
N GLY A 253 1.32 52.97 -23.41
CA GLY A 253 0.34 52.22 -24.21
C GLY A 253 -0.42 51.16 -23.43
N GLU A 254 -1.65 51.52 -23.03
CA GLU A 254 -2.68 50.66 -22.42
C GLU A 254 -3.06 49.44 -23.28
N GLY A 255 -3.48 48.34 -22.65
CA GLY A 255 -4.09 47.20 -23.35
C GLY A 255 -4.45 46.04 -22.42
N GLU A 256 -5.73 45.99 -22.03
CA GLU A 256 -6.40 44.90 -21.33
C GLU A 256 -6.33 43.57 -22.10
N GLY A 257 -6.34 42.43 -21.39
CA GLY A 257 -6.42 41.10 -22.01
C GLY A 257 -6.48 39.97 -20.98
N GLU A 258 -7.70 39.60 -20.60
CA GLU A 258 -8.09 38.46 -19.77
C GLU A 258 -7.59 37.10 -20.32
N GLY A 259 -7.43 36.11 -19.44
CA GLY A 259 -7.14 34.74 -19.85
C GLY A 259 -6.83 33.78 -18.71
N GLU A 260 -7.74 33.67 -17.74
CA GLU A 260 -7.78 32.54 -16.81
C GLU A 260 -7.94 31.23 -17.59
N ASN A 261 -7.15 30.21 -17.25
CA ASN A 261 -7.38 28.85 -17.74
C ASN A 261 -7.11 27.85 -16.61
N GLU A 262 -8.03 27.81 -15.66
CA GLU A 262 -8.21 26.68 -14.75
C GLU A 262 -8.78 25.50 -15.56
N PHE A 263 -7.93 24.51 -15.85
CA PHE A 263 -8.42 23.21 -16.33
C PHE A 263 -8.88 22.37 -15.13
N GLU A 264 -10.15 22.53 -14.79
CA GLU A 264 -10.89 21.70 -13.86
C GLU A 264 -11.18 20.34 -14.53
N TYR A 265 -10.62 19.26 -13.98
CA TYR A 265 -11.00 17.90 -14.39
C TYR A 265 -12.21 17.45 -13.59
N GLU A 266 -13.39 17.69 -14.14
CA GLU A 266 -14.67 17.17 -13.65
C GLU A 266 -14.69 15.64 -13.79
N TYR A 267 -14.64 14.93 -12.66
CA TYR A 267 -14.87 13.48 -12.61
C TYR A 267 -16.37 13.22 -12.43
N ASP A 268 -17.00 12.76 -13.50
CA ASP A 268 -18.39 12.35 -13.59
C ASP A 268 -18.58 10.98 -12.91
N GLU A 269 -18.93 10.98 -11.62
CA GLU A 269 -19.46 9.81 -10.90
C GLU A 269 -20.91 9.57 -11.34
N ARG A 270 -21.12 8.99 -12.53
CA ARG A 270 -22.42 8.42 -12.89
C ARG A 270 -22.55 6.99 -12.36
N ASP A 271 -23.19 6.91 -11.20
CA ASP A 271 -24.25 5.97 -10.84
C ASP A 271 -24.30 4.62 -11.59
N GLU A 272 -23.71 3.59 -10.98
CA GLU A 272 -24.21 2.22 -11.10
C GLU A 272 -24.49 1.67 -9.70
N ASP A 273 -25.56 2.16 -9.07
CA ASP A 273 -26.36 1.30 -8.20
C ASP A 273 -27.79 1.86 -8.10
N SER A 274 -28.64 1.41 -9.02
CA SER A 274 -30.09 1.47 -8.84
C SER A 274 -30.65 0.05 -8.82
N PRO A 275 -31.44 -0.31 -7.79
CA PRO A 275 -31.98 -1.65 -7.64
C PRO A 275 -33.19 -1.84 -8.56
N MET A 276 -33.14 -2.79 -9.48
CA MET A 276 -34.33 -3.25 -10.17
C MET A 276 -35.21 -4.04 -9.18
N LYS A 277 -36.29 -3.41 -8.74
CA LYS A 277 -37.51 -4.10 -8.31
C LYS A 277 -38.29 -4.54 -9.54
N GLY A 278 -38.65 -5.81 -9.57
CA GLY A 278 -39.58 -6.44 -10.52
C GLY A 278 -39.79 -7.89 -10.13
#